data_AF-A0A6G3WNI0-F1
#
_entry.id   AF-A0A6G3WNI0-F1
#
_cell.length_a   1.000
_cell.length_b   1.000
_cell.length_c   1.000
_cell.angle_alpha   90.00
_cell.angle_beta   90.00
_cell.angle_gamma   90.00
#
_symmetry.space_group_name_H-M   'P 1'
#
loop_
_entity.id
_entity.type
_entity.pdbx_description
1 polymer ?
#
loop_
_entity_poly.entity_id
_entity_poly.type
_entity_poly.pdbx_seq_one_letter_code
_entity_poly.pdbx_strand_id
1 'polypeptide(L)'
;FSFVLDEFVGTYEKSGPQRGTPRTFEARVTYTEGADGAERKDVIKVNEPLTVDGTKVYLIAHGYAPVVTVRDGKGEVVSRSAVPLLPIDNNITSSGAIKVMDGYKDKNGKKTQLGFKAFFVPTFAGEGKGQMFSQFPALDFPVLALSAYHGSLGVDSGLAQNVYQLDTSKMKEFKGEDGELLKKMMMPGEKLDLPDGAGSITFEGVEEWASFQISQQPGNGWALGGSVAAIAGLAGSLFIQRRRVWVRAVRGADGVTVVEMAGLGRSESARLPEELGDLSAALVTTAPVAPEKPAVSTSADGDGPDATNEAGSRPVQPAEAPAEGAEK
;
A
#
# COMPACT_ATOMS: atom_id res chain seq x y z
N PHE A 1 -13.27 -14.99 -4.51
CA PHE A 1 -12.63 -15.25 -5.81
C PHE A 1 -11.46 -16.23 -5.68
N SER A 2 -11.04 -16.83 -6.80
CA SER A 2 -9.77 -17.54 -6.95
C SER A 2 -9.10 -17.10 -8.26
N PHE A 3 -7.78 -17.24 -8.40
CA PHE A 3 -7.09 -16.99 -9.66
C PHE A 3 -5.86 -17.88 -9.82
N VAL A 4 -5.49 -18.14 -11.07
CA VAL A 4 -4.32 -18.91 -11.49
C VAL A 4 -3.50 -18.03 -12.42
N LEU A 5 -2.18 -18.03 -12.24
CA LEU A 5 -1.24 -17.45 -13.20
C LEU A 5 -1.05 -18.43 -14.36
N ASP A 6 -1.45 -18.02 -15.55
CA ASP A 6 -1.26 -18.81 -16.77
C ASP A 6 0.14 -18.57 -17.34
N GLU A 7 0.58 -17.31 -17.37
CA GLU A 7 1.85 -16.90 -17.97
C GLU A 7 2.26 -15.52 -17.42
N PHE A 8 3.56 -15.34 -17.18
CA PHE A 8 4.16 -14.03 -17.01
C PHE A 8 4.96 -13.66 -18.26
N VAL A 9 4.88 -12.41 -18.71
CA VAL A 9 5.65 -11.90 -19.84
C VAL A 9 6.41 -10.66 -19.42
N GLY A 10 7.74 -10.80 -19.36
CA GLY A 10 8.67 -9.69 -19.13
C GLY A 10 9.49 -9.34 -20.36
N THR A 11 9.37 -8.10 -20.84
CA THR A 11 10.21 -7.59 -21.94
C THR A 11 11.06 -6.41 -21.48
N TYR A 12 12.22 -6.26 -22.12
CA TYR A 12 13.23 -5.28 -21.73
C TYR A 12 13.80 -4.57 -22.95
N GLU A 13 14.21 -3.32 -22.76
CA GLU A 13 14.93 -2.59 -23.79
C GLU A 13 16.26 -3.29 -24.09
N LYS A 14 16.50 -3.63 -25.36
CA LYS A 14 17.68 -4.41 -25.76
C LYS A 14 18.91 -3.54 -26.03
N SER A 15 18.73 -2.23 -26.24
CA SER A 15 19.81 -1.37 -26.71
C SER A 15 19.75 0.07 -26.19
N GLY A 16 20.84 0.81 -26.40
CA GLY A 16 20.91 2.24 -26.05
C GLY A 16 21.00 2.51 -24.55
N PRO A 17 20.82 3.79 -24.13
CA PRO A 17 20.99 4.22 -22.74
C PRO A 17 20.01 3.57 -21.75
N GLN A 18 18.88 3.07 -22.27
CA GLN A 18 17.82 2.43 -21.48
C GLN A 18 17.93 0.90 -21.47
N ARG A 19 19.01 0.31 -22.00
CA ARG A 19 19.19 -1.15 -22.06
C ARG A 19 18.97 -1.78 -20.68
N GLY A 20 18.11 -2.80 -20.64
CA GLY A 20 17.74 -3.54 -19.44
C GLY A 20 16.55 -2.96 -18.69
N THR A 21 16.03 -1.79 -19.10
CA THR A 21 14.81 -1.25 -18.49
C THR A 21 13.58 -2.05 -18.92
N PRO A 22 12.63 -2.32 -18.02
CA PRO A 22 11.37 -2.99 -18.36
C PRO A 22 10.56 -2.22 -19.40
N ARG A 23 9.96 -2.95 -20.36
CA ARG A 23 9.04 -2.43 -21.37
C ARG A 23 7.61 -2.94 -21.18
N THR A 24 7.49 -4.23 -20.83
CA THR A 24 6.21 -4.88 -20.55
C THR A 24 6.39 -5.80 -19.36
N PHE A 25 5.49 -5.72 -18.38
CA PHE A 25 5.31 -6.71 -17.33
C PHE A 25 3.82 -7.04 -17.27
N GLU A 26 3.47 -8.22 -17.74
CA GLU A 26 2.10 -8.71 -17.85
C GLU A 26 2.01 -10.08 -17.18
N ALA A 27 1.08 -10.22 -16.24
CA ALA A 27 0.67 -11.51 -15.71
C ALA A 27 -0.69 -11.86 -16.28
N ARG A 28 -0.73 -12.85 -17.17
CA ARG A 28 -1.96 -13.40 -17.74
C ARG A 28 -2.56 -14.37 -16.73
N VAL A 29 -3.79 -14.10 -16.32
CA VAL A 29 -4.45 -14.87 -15.26
C VAL A 29 -5.82 -15.36 -15.71
N THR A 30 -6.19 -16.53 -15.21
CA THR A 30 -7.56 -17.04 -15.24
C THR A 30 -8.13 -16.95 -13.83
N TYR A 31 -9.29 -16.34 -13.65
CA TYR A 31 -9.91 -16.11 -12.34
C TYR A 31 -11.41 -16.45 -12.33
N THR A 32 -11.92 -16.74 -11.13
CA THR A 32 -13.34 -17.02 -10.86
C THR A 32 -13.85 -16.18 -9.70
N GLU A 33 -15.11 -15.73 -9.81
CA GLU A 33 -15.85 -15.05 -8.73
C GLU A 33 -16.73 -16.07 -7.99
N GLY A 34 -16.57 -16.19 -6.67
CA GLY A 34 -17.20 -17.26 -5.89
C GLY A 34 -16.62 -18.66 -6.14
N ALA A 35 -17.22 -19.70 -5.54
CA ALA A 35 -16.76 -21.08 -5.65
C ALA A 35 -17.16 -21.73 -6.99
N ASP A 36 -18.32 -21.37 -7.54
CA ASP A 36 -18.92 -21.96 -8.76
C ASP A 36 -18.99 -20.94 -9.92
N GLY A 37 -18.19 -19.87 -9.85
CA GLY A 37 -18.16 -18.84 -10.88
C GLY A 37 -17.58 -19.32 -12.20
N ALA A 38 -18.05 -18.74 -13.31
CA ALA A 38 -17.44 -18.98 -14.62
C ALA A 38 -16.01 -18.43 -14.67
N GLU A 39 -15.10 -19.17 -15.29
CA GLU A 39 -13.72 -18.73 -15.54
C GLU A 39 -13.70 -17.51 -16.47
N ARG A 40 -12.86 -16.54 -16.10
CA ARG A 40 -12.58 -15.34 -16.88
C ARG A 40 -11.09 -15.15 -17.01
N LYS A 41 -10.65 -14.58 -18.13
CA LYS A 41 -9.24 -14.25 -18.38
C LYS A 41 -9.03 -12.75 -18.26
N ASP A 42 -7.90 -12.37 -17.66
CA ASP A 42 -7.48 -10.97 -17.59
C ASP A 42 -5.94 -10.86 -17.58
N VAL A 43 -5.44 -9.64 -17.67
CA VAL A 43 -4.01 -9.33 -17.64
C VAL A 43 -3.73 -8.30 -16.56
N ILE A 44 -2.95 -8.70 -15.56
CA ILE A 44 -2.47 -7.81 -14.51
C ILE A 44 -1.18 -7.13 -14.99
N LYS A 45 -1.14 -5.79 -14.91
CA LYS A 45 0.06 -5.00 -15.20
C LYS A 45 0.46 -4.15 -14.00
N VAL A 46 1.66 -3.58 -14.03
CA VAL A 46 2.24 -2.77 -12.93
C VAL A 46 1.28 -1.69 -12.40
N ASN A 47 0.58 -0.99 -13.29
CA ASN A 47 -0.37 0.08 -12.92
C ASN A 47 -1.84 -0.28 -13.23
N GLU A 48 -2.11 -1.51 -13.67
CA GLU A 48 -3.43 -2.00 -14.03
C GLU A 48 -3.69 -3.29 -13.24
N PRO A 49 -4.08 -3.19 -11.95
CA PRO A 49 -4.37 -4.36 -11.13
C PRO A 49 -5.69 -5.03 -11.54
N LEU A 50 -5.78 -6.35 -11.38
CA LEU A 50 -7.06 -7.05 -11.47
C LEU A 50 -7.93 -6.60 -10.27
N THR A 51 -9.19 -6.26 -10.53
CA THR A 51 -10.17 -5.94 -9.49
C THR A 51 -11.30 -6.96 -9.53
N VAL A 52 -11.46 -7.72 -8.45
CA VAL A 52 -12.44 -8.80 -8.33
C VAL A 52 -13.03 -8.80 -6.91
N ASP A 53 -14.35 -8.85 -6.77
CA ASP A 53 -15.06 -8.83 -5.47
C ASP A 53 -14.58 -7.71 -4.50
N GLY A 54 -14.31 -6.51 -5.02
CA GLY A 54 -13.80 -5.37 -4.22
C GLY A 54 -12.35 -5.55 -3.72
N THR A 55 -11.65 -6.57 -4.21
CA THR A 55 -10.24 -6.87 -3.94
C THR A 55 -9.41 -6.49 -5.15
N LYS A 56 -8.24 -5.89 -4.92
CA LYS A 56 -7.26 -5.58 -5.96
C LYS A 56 -6.07 -6.52 -5.87
N VAL A 57 -5.66 -7.07 -7.01
CA VAL A 57 -4.49 -7.93 -7.15
C VAL A 57 -3.44 -7.19 -7.98
N TYR A 58 -2.35 -6.81 -7.32
CA TYR A 58 -1.25 -6.07 -7.92
C TYR A 58 -0.09 -7.02 -8.24
N LEU A 59 0.48 -6.87 -9.43
CA LEU A 59 1.76 -7.50 -9.77
C LEU A 59 2.89 -6.70 -9.14
N ILE A 60 3.67 -7.31 -8.24
CA ILE A 60 4.70 -6.61 -7.44
C ILE A 60 6.13 -7.05 -7.74
N ALA A 61 6.32 -8.29 -8.18
CA ALA A 61 7.63 -8.81 -8.55
C ALA A 61 7.48 -10.00 -9.49
N HIS A 62 8.58 -10.41 -10.09
CA HIS A 62 8.69 -11.62 -10.89
C HIS A 62 10.12 -12.17 -10.80
N GLY A 63 10.32 -13.35 -11.37
CA GLY A 63 11.64 -13.94 -11.49
C GLY A 63 11.60 -15.27 -12.21
N TYR A 64 12.71 -15.99 -12.14
CA TYR A 64 12.88 -17.25 -12.83
C TYR A 64 12.90 -18.43 -11.85
N ALA A 65 12.30 -19.54 -12.26
CA ALA A 65 12.28 -20.82 -11.59
C ALA A 65 12.95 -21.87 -12.47
N PRO A 66 14.21 -22.25 -12.20
CA PRO A 66 14.84 -23.39 -12.84
C PRO A 66 14.03 -24.66 -12.59
N VAL A 67 13.66 -25.34 -13.68
CA VAL A 67 13.04 -26.66 -13.65
C VAL A 67 14.15 -27.68 -13.54
N VAL A 68 14.14 -28.45 -12.45
CA VAL A 68 15.16 -29.47 -12.18
C VAL A 68 14.53 -30.84 -11.98
N THR A 69 15.20 -31.85 -12.50
CA THR A 69 14.87 -33.26 -12.25
C THR A 69 15.98 -33.89 -11.43
N VAL A 70 15.66 -34.39 -10.25
CA VAL A 70 16.58 -35.16 -9.41
C VAL A 70 16.27 -36.64 -9.56
N ARG A 71 17.32 -37.43 -9.80
CA ARG A 71 17.27 -38.88 -9.89
C ARG A 71 18.13 -39.51 -8.79
N ASP A 72 17.68 -40.64 -8.26
CA ASP A 72 18.38 -41.38 -7.21
C ASP A 72 19.53 -42.24 -7.75
N GLY A 73 20.18 -43.00 -6.86
CA GLY A 73 21.30 -43.88 -7.23
C GLY A 73 20.93 -45.02 -8.20
N LYS A 74 19.64 -45.28 -8.43
CA LYS A 74 19.13 -46.26 -9.41
C LYS A 74 18.64 -45.59 -10.70
N GLY A 75 18.66 -44.26 -10.77
CA GLY A 75 18.16 -43.48 -11.90
C GLY A 75 16.66 -43.18 -11.86
N GLU A 76 15.97 -43.54 -10.79
CA GLU A 76 14.54 -43.24 -10.61
C GLU A 76 14.34 -41.75 -10.31
N VAL A 77 13.31 -41.13 -10.90
CA VAL A 77 12.99 -39.72 -10.62
C VAL A 77 12.41 -39.60 -9.22
N VAL A 78 13.09 -38.85 -8.36
CA VAL A 78 12.65 -38.59 -6.98
C VAL A 78 11.97 -37.24 -6.83
N SER A 79 12.35 -36.28 -7.67
CA SER A 79 11.72 -34.96 -7.70
C SER A 79 11.85 -34.34 -9.09
N ARG A 80 10.78 -33.70 -9.55
CA ARG A 80 10.77 -32.81 -10.71
C ARG A 80 9.98 -31.58 -10.34
N SER A 81 10.65 -30.42 -10.23
CA SER A 81 10.03 -29.19 -9.73
C SER A 81 10.61 -27.96 -10.41
N ALA A 82 9.78 -26.95 -10.65
CA ALA A 82 10.21 -25.58 -10.90
C ALA A 82 10.52 -24.93 -9.55
N VAL A 83 11.77 -24.50 -9.35
CA VAL A 83 12.22 -23.97 -8.04
C VAL A 83 12.35 -22.46 -8.12
N PRO A 84 11.43 -21.67 -7.54
CA PRO A 84 11.51 -20.22 -7.59
C PRO A 84 12.74 -19.74 -6.83
N LEU A 85 13.62 -19.01 -7.53
CA LEU A 85 14.78 -18.36 -6.93
C LEU A 85 14.53 -16.87 -6.75
N LEU A 86 15.17 -16.25 -5.75
CA LEU A 86 14.96 -14.86 -5.42
C LEU A 86 15.99 -13.96 -6.11
N PRO A 87 15.55 -12.95 -6.90
CA PRO A 87 16.41 -11.94 -7.46
C PRO A 87 17.15 -11.16 -6.36
N ILE A 88 18.45 -10.93 -6.58
CA ILE A 88 19.32 -10.13 -5.68
C ILE A 88 19.83 -8.85 -6.35
N ASP A 89 19.54 -8.66 -7.64
CA ASP A 89 19.88 -7.46 -8.41
C ASP A 89 18.81 -7.16 -9.49
N ASN A 90 18.99 -6.06 -10.21
CA ASN A 90 18.09 -5.62 -11.28
C ASN A 90 18.19 -6.43 -12.58
N ASN A 91 19.26 -7.22 -12.76
CA ASN A 91 19.43 -8.12 -13.90
C ASN A 91 18.89 -9.54 -13.61
N ILE A 92 18.15 -9.68 -12.50
CA ILE A 92 17.48 -10.92 -12.09
C ILE A 92 18.49 -12.06 -11.86
N THR A 93 19.72 -11.71 -11.45
CA THR A 93 20.60 -12.70 -10.80
C THR A 93 19.88 -13.19 -9.57
N SER A 94 19.69 -14.50 -9.46
CA SER A 94 18.82 -15.08 -8.46
C SER A 94 19.53 -16.14 -7.63
N SER A 95 19.19 -16.22 -6.35
CA SER A 95 19.74 -17.22 -5.42
C SER A 95 18.63 -17.99 -4.71
N GLY A 96 18.93 -19.23 -4.35
CA GLY A 96 17.99 -20.04 -3.58
C GLY A 96 18.55 -21.40 -3.19
N ALA A 97 17.66 -22.30 -2.83
CA ALA A 97 18.00 -23.66 -2.45
C ALA A 97 17.01 -24.66 -3.07
N ILE A 98 17.53 -25.77 -3.58
CA ILE A 98 16.73 -26.91 -4.03
C ILE A 98 16.82 -27.97 -2.94
N LYS A 99 15.68 -28.40 -2.41
CA LYS A 99 15.59 -29.33 -1.28
C LYS A 99 14.82 -30.57 -1.68
N VAL A 100 15.48 -31.72 -1.63
CA VAL A 100 14.85 -33.03 -1.85
C VAL A 100 14.64 -33.68 -0.50
N MET A 101 13.42 -33.50 0.01
CA MET A 101 13.06 -33.84 1.38
C MET A 101 12.75 -35.33 1.56
N ASP A 102 12.18 -35.98 0.55
CA ASP A 102 11.71 -37.36 0.62
C ASP A 102 12.04 -38.14 -0.67
N GLY A 103 11.82 -39.45 -0.63
CA GLY A 103 11.91 -40.35 -1.79
C GLY A 103 13.33 -40.76 -2.19
N TYR A 104 14.35 -39.95 -1.90
CA TYR A 104 15.73 -40.25 -2.27
C TYR A 104 16.34 -41.45 -1.51
N LYS A 105 17.03 -42.29 -2.28
CA LYS A 105 17.85 -43.42 -1.79
C LYS A 105 19.20 -43.42 -2.48
N ASP A 106 20.26 -43.65 -1.72
CA ASP A 106 21.59 -43.85 -2.30
C ASP A 106 21.70 -45.22 -3.01
N LYS A 107 22.86 -45.49 -3.64
CA LYS A 107 23.14 -46.78 -4.29
C LYS A 107 22.96 -48.02 -3.39
N ASN A 108 23.07 -47.84 -2.07
CA ASN A 108 22.91 -48.90 -1.07
C ASN A 108 21.46 -49.01 -0.56
N GLY A 109 20.54 -48.19 -1.08
CA GLY A 109 19.14 -48.15 -0.66
C GLY A 109 18.89 -47.36 0.63
N LYS A 110 19.89 -46.65 1.16
CA LYS A 110 19.74 -45.85 2.39
C LYS A 110 19.01 -44.55 2.09
N LYS A 111 17.96 -44.28 2.86
CA LYS A 111 17.23 -43.01 2.82
C LYS A 111 18.10 -41.88 3.39
N THR A 112 18.14 -40.76 2.68
CA THR A 112 18.75 -39.50 3.14
C THR A 112 18.12 -38.36 2.35
N GLN A 113 18.42 -37.12 2.70
CA GLN A 113 17.93 -35.93 1.99
C GLN A 113 19.07 -35.31 1.19
N LEU A 114 18.72 -34.61 0.10
CA LEU A 114 19.65 -33.85 -0.73
C LEU A 114 19.33 -32.37 -0.65
N GLY A 115 20.36 -31.54 -0.67
CA GLY A 115 20.24 -30.10 -0.71
C GLY A 115 21.22 -29.53 -1.71
N PHE A 116 20.75 -28.58 -2.51
CA PHE A 116 21.59 -27.87 -3.47
C PHE A 116 21.48 -26.37 -3.20
N LYS A 117 22.61 -25.70 -3.01
CA LYS A 117 22.65 -24.24 -3.11
C LYS A 117 22.57 -23.89 -4.59
N ALA A 118 21.66 -23.01 -4.95
CA ALA A 118 21.39 -22.63 -6.33
C ALA A 118 21.67 -21.15 -6.56
N PHE A 119 22.39 -20.86 -7.65
CA PHE A 119 22.61 -19.52 -8.15
C PHE A 119 22.32 -19.49 -9.64
N PHE A 120 21.45 -18.59 -10.07
CA PHE A 120 20.93 -18.58 -11.42
C PHE A 120 21.14 -17.21 -12.07
N VAL A 121 21.55 -17.22 -13.33
CA VAL A 121 21.59 -16.02 -14.17
C VAL A 121 20.77 -16.26 -15.43
N PRO A 122 19.89 -15.33 -15.82
CA PRO A 122 19.17 -15.44 -17.07
C PRO A 122 20.02 -15.09 -18.30
N THR A 123 21.01 -14.20 -18.17
CA THR A 123 21.98 -13.91 -19.24
C THR A 123 23.41 -13.95 -18.72
N PHE A 124 24.08 -15.09 -18.88
CA PHE A 124 25.47 -15.28 -18.49
C PHE A 124 26.44 -14.54 -19.41
N ALA A 125 27.55 -14.03 -18.85
CA ALA A 125 28.60 -13.37 -19.64
C ALA A 125 29.45 -14.36 -20.47
N GLY A 126 29.40 -15.64 -20.12
CA GLY A 126 30.27 -16.70 -20.63
C GLY A 126 31.45 -16.99 -19.70
N GLU A 127 32.01 -18.19 -19.86
CA GLU A 127 33.13 -18.65 -19.04
C GLU A 127 34.37 -17.77 -19.25
N GLY A 128 35.07 -17.44 -18.16
CA GLY A 128 36.24 -16.56 -18.18
C GLY A 128 35.95 -15.08 -18.47
N LYS A 129 34.68 -14.69 -18.64
CA LYS A 129 34.28 -13.31 -19.02
C LYS A 129 33.63 -12.53 -17.89
N GLY A 130 33.59 -13.06 -16.67
CA GLY A 130 33.04 -12.33 -15.52
C GLY A 130 32.71 -13.23 -14.34
N GLN A 131 32.09 -12.61 -13.33
CA GLN A 131 31.49 -13.31 -12.21
C GLN A 131 30.14 -13.93 -12.64
N MET A 132 29.58 -14.79 -11.79
CA MET A 132 28.30 -15.46 -12.04
C MET A 132 27.09 -14.51 -11.91
N PHE A 133 27.19 -13.25 -12.37
CA PHE A 133 26.13 -12.25 -12.36
C PHE A 133 25.56 -12.04 -13.76
N SER A 134 24.24 -11.85 -13.82
CA SER A 134 23.52 -11.65 -15.06
C SER A 134 23.89 -10.32 -15.72
N GLN A 135 24.09 -10.36 -17.03
CA GLN A 135 24.41 -9.18 -17.85
C GLN A 135 23.15 -8.47 -18.38
N PHE A 136 22.01 -9.15 -18.33
CA PHE A 136 20.76 -8.66 -18.87
C PHE A 136 19.58 -9.44 -18.22
N PRO A 137 18.46 -8.78 -17.88
CA PRO A 137 17.37 -9.42 -17.15
C PRO A 137 16.55 -10.43 -17.97
N ALA A 138 16.58 -10.37 -19.31
CA ALA A 138 15.90 -11.37 -20.14
C ALA A 138 16.64 -12.71 -20.12
N LEU A 139 15.92 -13.78 -20.45
CA LEU A 139 16.41 -15.16 -20.46
C LEU A 139 17.19 -15.50 -21.74
N ASP A 140 18.28 -14.79 -22.03
CA ASP A 140 19.02 -14.95 -23.30
C ASP A 140 20.09 -16.05 -23.25
N PHE A 141 20.77 -16.23 -22.11
CA PHE A 141 21.79 -17.27 -21.93
C PHE A 141 21.76 -17.81 -20.49
N PRO A 142 20.77 -18.64 -20.16
CA PRO A 142 20.53 -19.07 -18.79
C PRO A 142 21.57 -20.07 -18.29
N VAL A 143 22.09 -19.83 -17.09
CA VAL A 143 23.01 -20.76 -16.41
C VAL A 143 22.61 -20.93 -14.95
N LEU A 144 22.58 -22.18 -14.50
CA LEU A 144 22.35 -22.59 -13.12
C LEU A 144 23.64 -23.12 -12.52
N ALA A 145 24.20 -22.43 -11.53
CA ALA A 145 25.30 -22.92 -10.72
C ALA A 145 24.74 -23.63 -9.48
N LEU A 146 25.16 -24.88 -9.27
CA LEU A 146 24.79 -25.68 -8.11
C LEU A 146 25.99 -26.03 -7.26
N SER A 147 25.78 -26.12 -5.94
CA SER A 147 26.66 -26.81 -4.99
C SER A 147 25.87 -27.86 -4.24
N ALA A 148 26.34 -29.12 -4.25
CA ALA A 148 25.55 -30.25 -3.79
C ALA A 148 25.94 -30.73 -2.38
N TYR A 149 24.92 -31.04 -1.59
CA TYR A 149 25.02 -31.53 -0.21
C TYR A 149 24.08 -32.72 0.02
N HIS A 150 24.42 -33.57 0.99
CA HIS A 150 23.55 -34.65 1.47
C HIS A 150 23.54 -34.71 2.99
N GLY A 151 22.41 -35.12 3.58
CA GLY A 151 22.28 -35.24 5.03
C GLY A 151 20.88 -34.92 5.49
N SER A 152 20.75 -34.29 6.65
CA SER A 152 19.45 -33.82 7.15
C SER A 152 19.27 -32.34 6.79
N LEU A 153 18.14 -32.03 6.15
CA LEU A 153 17.66 -30.68 5.88
C LEU A 153 16.98 -30.03 7.09
N GLY A 154 16.86 -30.74 8.21
CA GLY A 154 16.18 -30.27 9.42
C GLY A 154 14.65 -30.24 9.34
N VAL A 155 14.05 -30.65 8.22
CA VAL A 155 12.59 -30.60 7.98
C VAL A 155 11.80 -31.53 8.91
N ASP A 156 12.41 -32.64 9.35
CA ASP A 156 11.77 -33.62 10.24
C ASP A 156 11.75 -33.17 11.71
N SER A 157 12.36 -32.02 12.04
CA SER A 157 12.45 -31.52 13.42
C SER A 157 11.21 -30.78 13.90
N GLY A 158 10.27 -30.44 13.00
CA GLY A 158 9.11 -29.59 13.29
C GLY A 158 9.43 -28.10 13.42
N LEU A 159 10.70 -27.68 13.28
CA LEU A 159 11.11 -26.28 13.27
C LEU A 159 10.89 -25.66 11.89
N ALA A 160 10.43 -24.41 11.86
CA ALA A 160 10.30 -23.65 10.61
C ALA A 160 11.66 -23.53 9.90
N GLN A 161 11.66 -23.74 8.59
CA GLN A 161 12.87 -23.69 7.75
C GLN A 161 12.72 -22.62 6.67
N ASN A 162 13.83 -21.95 6.35
CA ASN A 162 13.87 -21.06 5.19
C ASN A 162 13.78 -21.88 3.91
N VAL A 163 12.83 -21.58 3.02
CA VAL A 163 12.68 -22.31 1.74
C VAL A 163 13.75 -21.94 0.71
N TYR A 164 14.28 -20.71 0.77
CA TYR A 164 15.27 -20.17 -0.17
C TYR A 164 16.72 -20.37 0.28
N GLN A 165 16.96 -20.73 1.54
CA GLN A 165 18.31 -20.93 2.05
C GLN A 165 18.50 -22.37 2.54
N LEU A 166 19.70 -22.89 2.28
CA LEU A 166 20.11 -24.21 2.73
C LEU A 166 20.92 -24.08 4.03
N ASP A 167 20.39 -24.60 5.14
CA ASP A 167 21.17 -24.82 6.36
C ASP A 167 22.01 -26.09 6.19
N THR A 168 23.33 -25.91 6.18
CA THR A 168 24.29 -27.00 5.98
C THR A 168 24.85 -27.56 7.28
N SER A 169 24.39 -27.11 8.46
CA SER A 169 24.92 -27.50 9.77
C SER A 169 24.86 -29.01 10.05
N LYS A 170 23.84 -29.70 9.50
CA LYS A 170 23.65 -31.17 9.59
C LYS A 170 23.82 -31.88 8.24
N MET A 171 24.49 -31.22 7.30
CA MET A 171 24.74 -31.76 5.96
C MET A 171 26.23 -31.97 5.71
N LYS A 172 26.53 -32.86 4.78
CA LYS A 172 27.87 -33.13 4.26
C LYS A 172 27.93 -32.71 2.81
N GLU A 173 29.10 -32.24 2.41
CA GLU A 173 29.40 -31.85 1.04
C GLU A 173 29.57 -33.09 0.17
N PHE A 174 28.94 -33.11 -1.01
CA PHE A 174 29.45 -33.99 -2.05
C PHE A 174 30.79 -33.45 -2.52
N LYS A 175 31.77 -34.33 -2.68
CA LYS A 175 33.11 -33.94 -3.11
C LYS A 175 33.34 -34.27 -4.58
N GLY A 176 33.93 -33.34 -5.31
CA GLY A 176 34.41 -33.57 -6.67
C GLY A 176 35.63 -34.49 -6.70
N GLU A 177 36.15 -34.75 -7.90
CA GLU A 177 37.38 -35.54 -8.11
C GLU A 177 38.60 -34.89 -7.47
N ASP A 178 38.58 -33.56 -7.33
CA ASP A 178 39.58 -32.73 -6.65
C ASP A 178 39.49 -32.77 -5.11
N GLY A 179 38.46 -33.40 -4.55
CA GLY A 179 38.19 -33.44 -3.12
C GLY A 179 37.58 -32.16 -2.53
N GLU A 180 37.29 -31.16 -3.37
CA GLU A 180 36.58 -29.93 -3.01
C GLU A 180 35.06 -30.11 -3.12
N LEU A 181 34.29 -29.14 -2.62
CA LEU A 181 32.83 -29.13 -2.74
C LEU A 181 32.41 -29.21 -4.21
N LEU A 182 31.59 -30.21 -4.53
CA LEU A 182 31.06 -30.43 -5.87
C LEU A 182 30.23 -29.22 -6.31
N LYS A 183 30.76 -28.52 -7.32
CA LYS A 183 30.15 -27.36 -7.96
C LYS A 183 30.07 -27.58 -9.45
N LYS A 184 28.96 -27.18 -10.06
CA LYS A 184 28.83 -27.19 -11.52
C LYS A 184 27.94 -26.05 -11.99
N MET A 185 28.40 -25.34 -13.02
CA MET A 185 27.57 -24.47 -13.84
C MET A 185 26.91 -25.31 -14.91
N MET A 186 25.60 -25.18 -15.07
CA MET A 186 24.80 -25.98 -15.97
C MET A 186 23.96 -25.09 -16.87
N MET A 187 23.98 -25.38 -18.17
CA MET A 187 23.01 -24.87 -19.13
C MET A 187 21.75 -25.77 -19.15
N PRO A 188 20.60 -25.30 -19.66
CA PRO A 188 19.44 -26.16 -19.85
C PRO A 188 19.79 -27.40 -20.68
N GLY A 189 19.29 -28.56 -20.25
CA GLY A 189 19.62 -29.89 -20.76
C GLY A 189 20.83 -30.55 -20.10
N GLU A 190 21.66 -29.81 -19.34
CA GLU A 190 22.84 -30.38 -18.71
C GLU A 190 22.54 -31.05 -17.37
N LYS A 191 23.42 -31.99 -17.04
CA LYS A 191 23.31 -32.88 -15.87
C LYS A 191 24.54 -32.76 -14.99
N LEU A 192 24.33 -32.76 -13.67
CA LEU A 192 25.35 -32.96 -12.65
C LEU A 192 25.17 -34.35 -12.04
N ASP A 193 26.13 -35.22 -12.27
CA ASP A 193 26.21 -36.52 -11.61
C ASP A 193 26.76 -36.36 -10.19
N LEU A 194 26.08 -36.98 -9.23
CA LEU A 194 26.53 -37.00 -7.85
C LEU A 194 27.50 -38.19 -7.66
N PRO A 195 28.62 -37.98 -6.95
CA PRO A 195 29.66 -38.99 -6.78
C PRO A 195 29.14 -40.20 -5.99
N ASP A 196 29.93 -41.26 -5.96
CA ASP A 196 29.62 -42.50 -5.25
C ASP A 196 28.32 -43.19 -5.66
N GLY A 197 27.78 -42.89 -6.85
CA GLY A 197 26.50 -43.46 -7.30
C GLY A 197 25.30 -42.86 -6.56
N ALA A 198 25.40 -41.62 -6.09
CA ALA A 198 24.33 -40.89 -5.43
C ALA A 198 23.26 -40.33 -6.40
N GLY A 199 23.27 -40.74 -7.66
CA GLY A 199 22.30 -40.28 -8.65
C GLY A 199 22.72 -38.98 -9.31
N SER A 200 21.76 -38.09 -9.57
CA SER A 200 22.04 -36.87 -10.35
C SER A 200 20.96 -35.80 -10.26
N ILE A 201 21.31 -34.59 -10.66
CA ILE A 201 20.37 -33.50 -10.92
C ILE A 201 20.54 -32.99 -12.35
N THR A 202 19.43 -32.82 -13.06
CA THR A 202 19.38 -32.29 -14.44
C THR A 202 18.67 -30.95 -14.43
N PHE A 203 19.23 -29.96 -15.12
CA PHE A 203 18.58 -28.67 -15.34
C PHE A 203 17.79 -28.74 -16.64
N GLU A 204 16.47 -28.82 -16.57
CA GLU A 204 15.60 -29.10 -17.72
C GLU A 204 15.30 -27.84 -18.54
N GLY A 205 15.11 -26.71 -17.85
CA GLY A 205 14.62 -25.47 -18.46
C GLY A 205 14.25 -24.46 -17.39
N VAL A 206 13.57 -23.39 -17.77
CA VAL A 206 13.23 -22.29 -16.86
C VAL A 206 11.78 -21.90 -17.07
N GLU A 207 11.06 -21.70 -15.96
CA GLU A 207 9.72 -21.11 -15.93
C GLU A 207 9.80 -19.71 -15.28
N GLU A 208 8.87 -18.83 -15.62
CA GLU A 208 8.74 -17.52 -14.98
C GLU A 208 7.68 -17.59 -13.87
N TRP A 209 7.95 -16.92 -12.75
CA TRP A 209 6.99 -16.75 -11.67
C TRP A 209 6.69 -15.27 -11.48
N ALA A 210 5.49 -14.98 -10.96
CA ALA A 210 5.08 -13.64 -10.57
C ALA A 210 4.62 -13.63 -9.11
N SER A 211 4.87 -12.52 -8.41
CA SER A 211 4.42 -12.26 -7.05
C SER A 211 3.32 -11.21 -7.06
N PHE A 212 2.29 -11.46 -6.25
CA PHE A 212 1.10 -10.64 -6.20
C PHE A 212 0.85 -10.09 -4.81
N GLN A 213 0.45 -8.82 -4.73
CA GLN A 213 -0.11 -8.23 -3.52
C GLN A 213 -1.62 -8.16 -3.66
N ILE A 214 -2.32 -8.79 -2.72
CA ILE A 214 -3.79 -8.81 -2.67
C ILE A 214 -4.23 -7.85 -1.58
N SER A 215 -5.08 -6.88 -1.93
CA SER A 215 -5.56 -5.84 -1.01
C SER A 215 -7.06 -5.66 -1.13
N GLN A 216 -7.77 -5.73 0.00
CA GLN A 216 -9.19 -5.48 0.09
C GLN A 216 -9.45 -4.32 1.06
N GLN A 217 -10.19 -3.32 0.61
CA GLN A 217 -10.45 -2.09 1.39
C GLN A 217 -11.96 -1.81 1.52
N PRO A 218 -12.72 -2.65 2.26
CA PRO A 218 -14.18 -2.52 2.34
C PRO A 218 -14.64 -1.26 3.07
N GLY A 219 -13.81 -0.69 3.95
CA GLY A 219 -14.15 0.49 4.74
C GLY A 219 -14.03 1.83 4.01
N ASN A 220 -13.40 1.88 2.82
CA ASN A 220 -13.14 3.16 2.14
C ASN A 220 -14.43 3.91 1.80
N GLY A 221 -15.49 3.20 1.41
CA GLY A 221 -16.80 3.81 1.12
C GLY A 221 -17.43 4.42 2.37
N TRP A 222 -17.37 3.72 3.50
CA TRP A 222 -17.88 4.21 4.79
C TRP A 222 -17.06 5.38 5.32
N ALA A 223 -15.75 5.33 5.19
CA ALA A 223 -14.86 6.43 5.54
C ALA A 223 -15.18 7.67 4.71
N LEU A 224 -15.30 7.54 3.39
CA LEU A 224 -15.69 8.63 2.50
C LEU A 224 -17.07 9.20 2.86
N GLY A 225 -18.06 8.33 3.06
CA GLY A 225 -19.41 8.73 3.48
C GLY A 225 -19.39 9.49 4.81
N GLY A 226 -18.64 8.99 5.79
CA GLY A 226 -18.45 9.65 7.09
C GLY A 226 -17.75 11.01 6.97
N SER A 227 -16.70 11.11 6.15
CA SER A 227 -16.00 12.38 5.89
C SER A 227 -16.92 13.41 5.23
N VAL A 228 -17.71 12.99 4.22
CA VAL A 228 -18.70 13.87 3.57
C VAL A 228 -19.78 14.31 4.57
N ALA A 229 -20.30 13.39 5.38
CA ALA A 229 -21.30 13.71 6.40
C ALA A 229 -20.76 14.69 7.46
N ALA A 230 -19.51 14.53 7.88
CA ALA A 230 -18.85 15.43 8.82
C ALA A 230 -18.67 16.84 8.22
N ILE A 231 -18.23 16.94 6.98
CA ILE A 231 -18.10 18.23 6.26
C ILE A 231 -19.48 18.88 6.09
N ALA A 232 -20.49 18.12 5.69
CA ALA A 232 -21.85 18.61 5.54
C ALA A 232 -22.45 19.06 6.88
N GLY A 233 -22.22 18.32 7.96
CA GLY A 233 -22.64 18.70 9.32
C GLY A 233 -21.95 19.96 9.81
N LEU A 234 -20.65 20.11 9.55
CA LEU A 234 -19.90 21.32 9.85
C LEU A 234 -20.42 22.52 9.05
N ALA A 235 -20.59 22.36 7.73
CA ALA A 235 -21.16 23.40 6.89
C ALA A 235 -22.56 23.80 7.38
N GLY A 236 -23.43 22.83 7.66
CA GLY A 236 -24.74 23.06 8.26
C GLY A 236 -24.65 23.82 9.58
N SER A 237 -23.70 23.48 10.46
CA SER A 237 -23.51 24.17 11.74
C SER A 237 -23.08 25.63 11.58
N LEU A 238 -22.32 25.96 10.54
CA LEU A 238 -21.82 27.31 10.26
C LEU A 238 -22.84 28.17 9.51
N PHE A 239 -23.57 27.59 8.55
CA PHE A 239 -24.51 28.32 7.70
C PHE A 239 -25.94 28.36 8.25
N ILE A 240 -26.36 27.41 9.10
CA ILE A 240 -27.69 27.45 9.74
C ILE A 240 -27.64 28.44 10.90
N GLN A 241 -28.00 29.68 10.61
CA GLN A 241 -28.16 30.72 11.62
C GLN A 241 -29.38 30.45 12.49
N ARG A 242 -29.17 29.97 13.72
CA ARG A 242 -30.22 29.94 14.74
C ARG A 242 -30.35 31.33 15.36
N ARG A 243 -31.40 32.06 14.94
CA ARG A 243 -31.80 33.33 15.54
C ARG A 243 -33.07 33.16 16.36
N ARG A 244 -33.12 33.83 17.51
CA ARG A 244 -34.35 34.01 18.29
C ARG A 244 -34.71 35.48 18.27
N VAL A 245 -35.98 35.76 17.99
CA VAL A 245 -36.54 37.10 18.02
C VAL A 245 -37.65 37.10 19.06
N TRP A 246 -37.64 38.10 19.93
CA TRP A 246 -38.70 38.35 20.89
C TRP A 246 -39.36 39.68 20.53
N VAL A 247 -40.69 39.68 20.55
CA VAL A 247 -41.50 40.87 20.34
C VAL A 247 -42.40 41.03 21.55
N ARG A 248 -42.39 42.23 22.13
CA ARG A 248 -43.28 42.58 23.23
C ARG A 248 -44.10 43.79 22.82
N ALA A 249 -45.42 43.64 22.77
CA ALA A 249 -46.34 44.74 22.53
C ALA A 249 -47.08 45.07 23.83
N VAL A 250 -46.96 46.31 24.29
CA VAL A 250 -47.63 46.80 25.50
C VAL A 250 -48.45 48.03 25.16
N ARG A 251 -49.73 48.04 25.53
CA ARG A 251 -50.60 49.20 25.35
C ARG A 251 -50.33 50.24 26.44
N GLY A 252 -49.93 51.44 26.04
CA GLY A 252 -49.76 52.61 26.88
C GLY A 252 -51.11 53.19 27.31
N ALA A 253 -51.10 53.92 28.43
CA ALA A 253 -52.28 54.61 28.97
C ALA A 253 -52.82 55.72 28.05
N ASP A 254 -52.00 56.18 27.12
CA ASP A 254 -52.29 57.12 26.04
C ASP A 254 -52.98 56.47 24.82
N GLY A 255 -53.21 55.15 24.85
CA GLY A 255 -53.85 54.39 23.79
C GLY A 255 -52.92 53.97 22.65
N VAL A 256 -51.62 54.31 22.74
CA VAL A 256 -50.58 53.89 21.79
C VAL A 256 -50.02 52.54 22.22
N THR A 257 -49.75 51.63 21.27
CA THR A 257 -49.10 50.35 21.58
C THR A 257 -47.61 50.47 21.32
N VAL A 258 -46.80 50.35 22.35
CA VAL A 258 -45.35 50.32 22.24
C VAL A 258 -44.95 48.88 21.89
N VAL A 259 -44.23 48.73 20.78
CA VAL A 259 -43.69 47.44 20.35
C VAL A 259 -42.18 47.45 20.51
N GLU A 260 -41.69 46.65 21.46
CA GLU A 260 -40.27 46.41 21.68
C GLU A 260 -39.87 45.12 20.95
N MET A 261 -38.75 45.16 20.23
CA MET A 261 -38.19 44.00 19.54
C MET A 261 -36.76 43.77 19.98
N ALA A 262 -36.42 42.52 20.26
CA ALA A 262 -35.07 42.09 20.62
C ALA A 262 -34.69 40.84 19.82
N GLY A 263 -33.44 40.78 19.38
CA GLY A 263 -32.88 39.61 18.69
C GLY A 263 -31.68 39.04 19.43
N LEU A 264 -31.54 37.72 19.43
CA LEU A 264 -30.31 37.04 19.84
C LEU A 264 -29.92 36.03 18.75
N GLY A 265 -28.77 36.28 18.14
CA GLY A 265 -28.08 35.33 17.27
C GLY A 265 -27.04 34.53 18.06
N ARG A 266 -26.78 33.28 17.65
CA ARG A 266 -25.62 32.53 18.13
C ARG A 266 -24.40 32.93 17.30
N SER A 267 -23.36 33.42 17.97
CA SER A 267 -22.25 34.20 17.37
C SER A 267 -22.77 35.51 16.79
N GLU A 268 -22.02 36.62 16.89
CA GLU A 268 -22.45 37.94 16.42
C GLU A 268 -22.81 37.91 14.92
N SER A 269 -24.07 37.58 14.63
CA SER A 269 -24.58 37.50 13.27
C SER A 269 -24.77 38.93 12.79
N ALA A 270 -23.85 39.42 11.96
CA ALA A 270 -23.89 40.76 11.37
C ALA A 270 -25.23 41.08 10.67
N ARG A 271 -25.99 40.04 10.28
CA ARG A 271 -27.29 40.14 9.62
C ARG A 271 -28.49 40.34 10.56
N LEU A 272 -28.31 40.17 11.87
CA LEU A 272 -29.42 40.24 12.83
C LEU A 272 -30.06 41.65 12.91
N PRO A 273 -29.29 42.76 12.91
CA PRO A 273 -29.88 44.11 12.89
C PRO A 273 -30.67 44.39 11.61
N GLU A 274 -30.17 43.93 10.45
CA GLU A 274 -30.88 44.04 9.16
C GLU A 274 -32.22 43.31 9.20
N GLU A 275 -32.23 42.06 9.68
CA GLU A 275 -33.45 41.25 9.80
C GLU A 275 -34.47 41.84 10.79
N LEU A 276 -34.03 42.45 11.90
CA LEU A 276 -34.92 43.20 12.79
C LEU A 276 -35.44 44.48 12.13
N GLY A 277 -34.61 45.16 11.35
CA GLY A 277 -34.99 46.31 10.56
C GLY A 277 -36.09 45.96 9.55
N ASP A 278 -35.90 44.89 8.79
CA ASP A 278 -36.89 44.38 7.83
C ASP A 278 -38.20 43.98 8.53
N LEU A 279 -38.11 43.30 9.68
CA LEU A 279 -39.29 42.95 10.47
C LEU A 279 -40.03 44.20 10.98
N SER A 280 -39.28 45.23 11.41
CA SER A 280 -39.86 46.50 11.84
C SER A 280 -40.54 47.24 10.69
N ALA A 281 -39.92 47.26 9.51
CA ALA A 281 -40.49 47.91 8.33
C ALA A 281 -41.77 47.18 7.89
N ALA A 282 -41.75 45.84 7.88
CA ALA A 282 -42.93 45.03 7.62
C ALA A 282 -44.04 45.31 8.66
N LEU A 283 -43.69 45.44 9.94
CA LEU A 283 -44.66 45.75 10.99
C LEU A 283 -45.31 47.13 10.77
N VAL A 284 -44.53 48.16 10.42
CA VAL A 284 -45.03 49.52 10.20
C VAL A 284 -46.04 49.58 9.05
N THR A 285 -45.91 48.74 8.02
CA THR A 285 -46.90 48.67 6.94
C THR A 285 -48.27 48.16 7.41
N THR A 286 -48.31 47.33 8.45
CA THR A 286 -49.55 46.73 8.98
C THR A 286 -50.07 47.50 10.21
N ALA A 287 -49.18 48.12 10.98
CA ALA A 287 -49.47 48.90 12.17
C ALA A 287 -48.70 50.24 12.10
N PRO A 288 -49.31 51.31 11.56
CA PRO A 288 -48.65 52.59 11.36
C PRO A 288 -48.17 53.20 12.68
N VAL A 289 -47.02 53.87 12.64
CA VAL A 289 -46.46 54.59 13.79
C VAL A 289 -47.40 55.74 14.16
N ALA A 290 -47.71 55.89 15.45
CA ALA A 290 -48.51 57.00 15.94
C ALA A 290 -47.80 58.33 15.67
N PRO A 291 -48.52 59.39 15.26
CA PRO A 291 -47.91 60.69 14.97
C PRO A 291 -47.24 61.27 16.21
N GLU A 292 -46.03 61.81 16.04
CA GLU A 292 -45.27 62.44 17.12
C GLU A 292 -46.03 63.66 17.67
N LYS A 293 -46.26 63.68 18.97
CA LYS A 293 -46.91 64.81 19.64
C LYS A 293 -45.88 65.94 19.76
N PRO A 294 -46.17 67.20 19.36
CA PRO A 294 -45.18 68.27 19.34
C PRO A 294 -44.55 68.47 20.72
N ALA A 295 -43.22 68.43 20.80
CA ALA A 295 -42.49 68.71 22.03
C ALA A 295 -42.67 70.19 22.42
N VAL A 296 -43.14 70.44 23.64
CA VAL A 296 -43.18 71.78 24.22
C VAL A 296 -41.76 72.13 24.66
N SER A 297 -41.11 73.04 23.94
CA SER A 297 -39.83 73.63 24.32
C SER A 297 -40.02 74.58 25.50
N THR A 298 -39.56 74.20 26.69
CA THR A 298 -39.32 75.14 27.80
C THR A 298 -37.84 75.44 27.91
N SER A 299 -37.48 76.64 27.46
CA SER A 299 -36.25 77.36 27.76
C SER A 299 -36.32 77.96 29.16
N ALA A 300 -35.33 77.67 30.02
CA ALA A 300 -34.93 78.53 31.13
C ALA A 300 -33.48 78.23 31.54
N ASP A 301 -32.67 79.27 31.48
CA ASP A 301 -31.25 79.35 31.82
C ASP A 301 -30.91 79.00 33.28
N GLY A 302 -29.68 78.53 33.51
CA GLY A 302 -29.08 78.41 34.84
C GLY A 302 -27.78 77.61 34.91
N ASP A 303 -26.67 78.28 34.54
CA ASP A 303 -25.27 78.16 35.01
C ASP A 303 -24.55 76.78 35.17
N GLY A 304 -23.37 76.66 34.53
CA GLY A 304 -22.41 75.54 34.60
C GLY A 304 -21.46 75.60 35.82
N PRO A 305 -20.31 74.86 35.88
CA PRO A 305 -19.45 74.40 34.77
C PRO A 305 -19.11 72.87 34.77
N ASP A 306 -18.96 72.23 33.60
CA ASP A 306 -17.67 71.92 32.89
C ASP A 306 -16.94 70.70 33.51
N ALA A 307 -16.39 69.70 32.82
CA ALA A 307 -15.99 69.55 31.43
C ALA A 307 -15.82 68.05 31.09
N THR A 308 -16.12 67.72 29.83
CA THR A 308 -15.40 66.80 28.93
C THR A 308 -14.91 65.43 29.43
N ASN A 309 -15.47 64.36 28.83
CA ASN A 309 -14.74 63.13 28.57
C ASN A 309 -14.89 62.78 27.07
N GLU A 310 -13.97 63.31 26.27
CA GLU A 310 -13.70 62.80 24.92
C GLU A 310 -12.43 61.93 24.94
N ALA A 311 -12.55 60.80 24.25
CA ALA A 311 -11.54 60.09 23.47
C ALA A 311 -10.16 59.77 24.09
N GLY A 312 -9.87 58.47 24.18
CA GLY A 312 -8.53 57.98 24.50
C GLY A 312 -8.32 56.52 24.12
N SER A 313 -8.22 56.26 22.82
CA SER A 313 -7.68 55.02 22.24
C SER A 313 -6.39 54.58 22.93
N ARG A 314 -6.28 53.30 23.34
CA ARG A 314 -4.98 52.61 23.45
C ARG A 314 -5.07 51.12 23.14
N PRO A 315 -3.98 50.53 22.63
CA PRO A 315 -3.99 49.32 21.82
C PRO A 315 -3.63 48.05 22.59
N VAL A 316 -3.85 46.95 21.89
CA VAL A 316 -3.47 45.56 22.15
C VAL A 316 -1.97 45.42 22.51
N GLN A 317 -1.68 44.62 23.56
CA GLN A 317 -0.50 43.76 23.66
C GLN A 317 -0.91 42.42 24.28
N PRO A 318 -0.62 41.26 23.66
CA PRO A 318 -0.58 39.99 24.36
C PRO A 318 0.80 39.83 25.01
N ALA A 319 0.83 39.55 26.31
CA ALA A 319 2.03 39.10 27.00
C ALA A 319 2.30 37.63 26.65
N GLU A 320 3.49 37.40 26.10
CA GLU A 320 4.13 36.12 25.89
C GLU A 320 4.34 35.40 27.24
N ALA A 321 3.93 34.14 27.34
CA ALA A 321 4.25 33.28 28.48
C ALA A 321 5.63 32.61 28.24
N PRO A 322 6.46 32.45 29.29
CA PRO A 322 7.84 32.01 29.14
C PRO A 322 7.94 30.49 28.94
N ALA A 323 8.87 30.10 28.08
CA ALA A 323 9.39 28.75 27.97
C ALA A 323 10.32 28.44 29.15
N GLU A 324 10.13 27.29 29.80
CA GLU A 324 11.11 26.73 30.73
C GLU A 324 11.30 25.22 30.49
N GLY A 325 12.56 24.88 30.21
CA GLY A 325 13.20 23.60 30.55
C GLY A 325 13.20 22.51 29.46
N ALA A 326 14.26 21.77 29.20
CA ALA A 326 15.65 21.80 29.66
C ALA A 326 16.42 20.77 28.79
N GLU A 327 17.73 20.97 28.64
CA GLU A 327 18.68 20.01 28.08
C GLU A 327 18.69 18.66 28.81
N LYS A 328 18.75 17.56 28.05
CA LYS A 328 19.90 16.63 28.00
C LYS A 328 19.75 15.62 26.87
#